data_AF-A0A920M276-F1
#
_entry.id   AF-A0A920M276-F1
#
_cell.length_a   1.000
_cell.length_b   1.000
_cell.length_c   1.000
_cell.angle_alpha   90.00
_cell.angle_beta   90.00
_cell.angle_gamma   90.00
#
_symmetry.space_group_name_H-M   'P 1'
#
loop_
_entity.id
_entity.type
_entity.pdbx_description
1 polymer ?
#
loop_
_entity_poly.entity_id
_entity_poly.type
_entity_poly.pdbx_seq_one_letter_code
_entity_poly.pdbx_strand_id
1 'polypeptide(L)'
;MTPTIVFKDNKPFLVVGSPGGPRIISAVLQNILNVIDFNMEISDAINVNRIHQQWFPDVVTLEYGMNQNFTEYLDKAGQKVYS
;
A
#
# COMPACT_ATOMS: atom_id res chain seq x y z
N MET A 1 5.58 9.46 10.63
CA MET A 1 6.46 8.27 10.58
C MET A 1 5.75 7.14 11.28
N THR A 2 5.85 5.90 10.78
CA THR A 2 5.09 4.74 11.28
C THR A 2 5.97 3.49 11.34
N PRO A 3 7.00 3.43 12.22
CA PRO A 3 7.70 2.18 12.47
C PRO A 3 6.72 1.17 13.09
N THR A 4 6.66 -0.06 12.58
CA THR A 4 5.66 -1.04 13.01
C THR A 4 6.26 -2.43 13.17
N ILE A 5 5.89 -3.10 14.26
CA ILE A 5 6.18 -4.50 14.53
C ILE A 5 4.85 -5.24 14.66
N VAL A 6 4.64 -6.26 13.84
CA VAL A 6 3.49 -7.15 13.92
C VAL A 6 3.91 -8.42 14.66
N PHE A 7 3.05 -8.86 15.57
CA PHE A 7 3.25 -10.07 16.35
C PHE A 7 2.27 -11.15 15.90
N LYS A 8 2.74 -12.39 15.83
CA LYS A 8 1.93 -13.59 15.66
C LYS A 8 2.28 -14.54 16.80
N ASP A 9 1.27 -14.99 17.55
CA ASP A 9 1.45 -15.86 18.71
C ASP A 9 2.45 -15.29 19.73
N ASN A 10 2.33 -13.99 20.02
CA ASN A 10 3.23 -13.22 20.90
C ASN A 10 4.72 -13.21 20.49
N LYS A 11 5.04 -13.62 19.26
CA LYS A 11 6.39 -13.55 18.70
C LYS A 11 6.45 -12.52 17.59
N PRO A 12 7.55 -11.74 17.45
CA PRO A 12 7.74 -10.85 16.32
C PRO A 12 7.62 -11.65 15.02
N PHE A 13 6.78 -11.16 14.11
CA PHE A 13 6.49 -11.80 12.83
C PHE A 13 6.93 -10.92 11.66
N LEU A 14 6.65 -9.62 11.73
CA LEU A 14 7.03 -8.65 10.71
C LEU A 14 7.54 -7.36 11.37
N VAL A 15 8.66 -6.83 10.86
CA VAL A 15 9.18 -5.51 11.22
C VAL A 15 9.24 -4.68 9.95
N VAL A 16 8.48 -3.58 9.91
CA VAL A 16 8.28 -2.81 8.68
C VAL A 16 8.25 -1.30 8.94
N GLY A 17 8.74 -0.55 7.97
CA GLY A 17 8.71 0.91 7.94
C GLY A 17 8.92 1.40 6.51
N SER A 18 8.69 2.68 6.27
CA SER A 18 8.91 3.32 4.97
C SER A 18 9.17 4.82 5.13
N PRO A 19 10.00 5.46 4.27
CA PRO A 19 10.00 6.91 4.10
C PRO A 19 8.79 7.38 3.26
N GLY A 20 8.64 8.70 3.02
CA GLY A 20 7.66 9.21 2.03
C GLY A 20 6.61 10.21 2.54
N GLY A 21 6.79 10.77 3.74
CA GLY A 21 5.89 11.79 4.29
C GLY A 21 4.47 11.26 4.53
N PRO A 22 3.42 11.85 3.95
CA PRO A 22 2.05 11.35 4.08
C PRO A 22 1.85 9.90 3.59
N ARG A 23 2.67 9.46 2.62
CA ARG A 23 2.61 8.11 2.03
C ARG A 23 3.12 7.00 2.95
N ILE A 24 3.79 7.36 4.06
CA ILE A 24 4.31 6.37 5.02
C ILE A 24 3.20 5.46 5.53
N ILE A 25 2.03 6.03 5.82
CA ILE A 25 0.92 5.32 6.44
C ILE A 25 0.39 4.24 5.49
N SER A 26 0.03 4.60 4.26
CA SER A 26 -0.51 3.65 3.29
C SER A 26 0.54 2.64 2.82
N ALA A 27 1.83 3.02 2.73
CA ALA A 27 2.89 2.09 2.36
C ALA A 27 3.09 0.99 3.42
N VAL A 28 3.13 1.37 4.70
CA VAL A 28 3.23 0.41 5.81
C VAL A 28 1.98 -0.48 5.88
N LEU A 29 0.79 0.09 5.73
CA LEU A 29 -0.47 -0.65 5.68
C LEU A 29 -0.46 -1.70 4.56
N GLN A 30 -0.12 -1.31 3.33
CA GLN A 30 -0.09 -2.24 2.19
C GLN A 30 0.90 -3.37 2.40
N ASN A 31 2.11 -3.09 2.90
CA ASN A 31 3.07 -4.16 3.18
C ASN A 31 2.50 -5.18 4.20
N ILE A 32 1.76 -4.73 5.21
CA ILE A 32 1.12 -5.62 6.19
C ILE A 32 0.00 -6.45 5.54
N LEU A 33 -0.90 -5.82 4.78
CA LEU A 33 -1.98 -6.52 4.07
C LEU A 33 -1.43 -7.54 3.06
N ASN A 34 -0.38 -7.17 2.32
CA ASN A 34 0.27 -8.04 1.36
C ASN A 34 0.80 -9.33 2.00
N VAL A 35 1.44 -9.23 3.16
CA VAL A 35 1.96 -10.40 3.88
C VAL A 35 0.84 -11.20 4.55
N ILE A 36 -0.13 -10.54 5.21
CA ILE A 36 -1.12 -11.22 6.05
C ILE A 36 -2.33 -11.69 5.26
N ASP A 37 -2.95 -10.82 4.48
CA ASP A 37 -4.20 -11.12 3.78
C ASP A 37 -3.94 -11.75 2.41
N PHE A 38 -2.88 -11.33 1.71
CA PHE A 38 -2.53 -11.87 0.40
C PHE A 38 -1.44 -12.95 0.44
N ASN A 39 -0.95 -13.30 1.64
CA ASN A 39 0.02 -14.36 1.87
C ASN A 39 1.26 -14.25 0.95
N MET A 40 1.70 -13.02 0.68
CA MET A 40 2.89 -12.75 -0.12
C MET A 40 4.16 -12.95 0.70
N GLU A 41 5.21 -13.42 0.04
CA GLU A 41 6.56 -13.35 0.59
C GLU A 41 6.98 -11.89 0.79
N ILE A 42 7.80 -11.62 1.80
CA ILE A 42 8.14 -10.24 2.17
C ILE A 42 8.83 -9.48 1.04
N SER A 43 9.65 -10.15 0.23
CA SER A 43 10.31 -9.56 -0.94
C SER A 43 9.29 -9.10 -1.98
N ASP A 44 8.22 -9.85 -2.17
CA ASP A 44 7.19 -9.52 -3.15
C ASP A 44 6.29 -8.43 -2.59
N ALA A 45 5.90 -8.54 -1.33
CA ALA A 45 5.06 -7.58 -0.62
C ALA A 45 5.61 -6.14 -0.66
N ILE A 46 6.93 -5.95 -0.66
CA ILE A 46 7.57 -4.63 -0.75
C ILE A 46 7.78 -4.13 -2.19
N ASN A 47 7.77 -5.03 -3.18
CA ASN A 47 8.07 -4.74 -4.59
C ASN A 47 6.80 -4.56 -5.43
N VAL A 48 5.65 -5.05 -4.98
CA VAL A 48 4.37 -4.79 -5.67
C VAL A 48 4.04 -3.31 -5.65
N ASN A 49 3.40 -2.85 -6.74
CA ASN A 49 2.98 -1.46 -6.88
C ASN A 49 2.02 -1.03 -5.77
N ARG A 50 2.18 0.21 -5.32
CA ARG A 50 1.36 0.80 -4.26
C ARG A 50 0.31 1.77 -4.78
N ILE A 51 -0.79 1.86 -4.03
CA ILE A 51 -1.81 2.91 -4.14
C ILE A 51 -1.75 3.83 -2.92
N HIS A 52 -2.18 5.08 -3.08
CA HIS A 52 -2.27 6.01 -1.96
C HIS A 52 -3.40 7.02 -2.14
N GLN A 53 -4.10 7.31 -1.06
CA GLN A 53 -5.13 8.34 -0.96
C GLN A 53 -4.99 8.96 0.43
N GLN A 54 -5.02 10.29 0.53
CA GLN A 54 -4.78 11.04 1.77
C GLN A 54 -5.87 12.09 2.07
N TRP A 55 -7.09 11.82 1.62
CA TRP A 55 -8.25 12.71 1.59
C TRP A 55 -8.06 13.98 0.73
N PHE A 56 -7.06 14.81 1.02
CA PHE A 56 -6.72 15.99 0.24
C PHE A 56 -5.24 15.97 -0.20
N PRO A 57 -4.92 16.18 -1.48
CA PRO A 57 -5.85 16.35 -2.60
C PRO A 57 -6.73 15.11 -2.81
N ASP A 58 -7.95 15.32 -3.30
CA ASP A 58 -8.95 14.28 -3.56
C ASP A 58 -8.59 13.52 -4.85
N VAL A 59 -7.50 12.76 -4.78
CA VAL A 59 -6.99 11.91 -5.85
C VAL A 59 -6.42 10.62 -5.26
N VAL A 60 -6.60 9.52 -5.98
CA VAL A 60 -5.89 8.27 -5.75
C VAL A 60 -4.63 8.28 -6.60
N THR A 61 -3.47 8.23 -5.95
CA THR A 61 -2.19 8.13 -6.64
C THR A 61 -1.79 6.67 -6.81
N LEU A 62 -1.39 6.29 -8.02
CA LEU A 62 -0.90 4.95 -8.36
C LEU A 62 0.59 5.02 -8.70
N GLU A 63 1.35 3.98 -8.41
CA GLU A 63 2.72 3.85 -8.93
C GLU A 63 2.75 3.41 -10.40
N TYR A 64 3.84 3.76 -11.10
CA TYR A 64 4.07 3.36 -12.48
C TYR A 64 4.05 1.84 -12.66
N GLY A 65 3.40 1.37 -13.72
CA GLY A 65 3.28 -0.06 -14.04
C GLY A 65 2.00 -0.71 -13.52
N MET A 66 1.10 0.06 -12.87
CA MET A 66 -0.22 -0.44 -12.49
C MET A 66 -1.07 -0.77 -13.72
N ASN A 67 -1.89 -1.82 -13.60
CA ASN A 67 -2.74 -2.33 -14.67
C ASN A 67 -3.74 -1.28 -15.16
N GLN A 68 -3.79 -1.00 -16.47
CA GLN A 68 -4.71 -0.02 -17.05
C GLN A 68 -6.20 -0.33 -16.77
N ASN A 69 -6.60 -1.61 -16.78
CA ASN A 69 -7.96 -2.02 -16.46
C ASN A 69 -8.34 -1.64 -15.01
N PHE A 70 -7.35 -1.63 -14.10
CA PHE A 70 -7.57 -1.22 -12.72
C PHE A 70 -7.77 0.30 -12.61
N THR A 71 -6.99 1.09 -13.35
CA THR A 71 -7.19 2.54 -13.44
C THR A 71 -8.58 2.89 -13.98
N GLU A 72 -9.04 2.21 -15.04
CA GLU A 72 -10.38 2.40 -15.61
C GLU A 72 -11.50 1.98 -14.64
N TYR A 73 -11.26 0.93 -13.84
CA TYR A 73 -12.20 0.51 -12.80
C TYR A 73 -12.35 1.59 -11.72
N LEU A 74 -11.25 2.18 -11.26
CA LEU A 74 -11.26 3.24 -10.26
C LEU A 74 -11.99 4.50 -10.77
N ASP A 75 -11.74 4.89 -12.01
CA ASP A 75 -12.42 6.02 -12.65
C ASP A 75 -13.94 5.80 -12.72
N LYS A 76 -14.38 4.60 -13.14
CA LYS A 76 -15.81 4.21 -13.13
C LYS A 76 -16.43 4.17 -11.73
N ALA A 77 -15.63 3.88 -10.70
CA ALA A 77 -16.04 3.94 -9.30
C ALA A 77 -16.07 5.37 -8.74
N GLY A 78 -15.79 6.39 -9.57
CA GLY A 78 -15.82 7.81 -9.20
C GLY A 78 -14.54 8.33 -8.55
N GLN A 79 -13.45 7.57 -8.58
CA GLN A 79 -12.16 7.99 -8.04
C GLN A 79 -11.39 8.79 -9.08
N LYS A 80 -10.87 9.96 -8.69
CA LYS A 80 -9.92 10.71 -9.54
C LYS A 80 -8.55 10.05 -9.43
N VAL A 81 -8.04 9.50 -10.53
CA VAL A 81 -6.77 8.78 -10.53
C VAL A 81 -5.63 9.66 -11.05
N TYR A 82 -4.48 9.61 -10.38
CA TYR A 82 -3.22 10.20 -10.81
C TYR A 82 -2.16 9.09 -10.85
N SER A 83 -1.73 8.69 -12.05
CA SER A 83 -0.73 7.64 -12.29
C SER A 83 0.59 8.23 -12.77
#